data_AF-A0A1C6UWN7-F1
#
_entry.id   AF-A0A1C6UWN7-F1
#
_cell.length_a   1.000
_cell.length_b   1.000
_cell.length_c   1.000
_cell.angle_alpha   90.00
_cell.angle_beta   90.00
_cell.angle_gamma   90.00
#
_symmetry.space_group_name_H-M   'P 1'
#
loop_
_entity.id
_entity.type
_entity.pdbx_description
1 polymer ?
#
loop_
_entity_poly.entity_id
_entity_poly.type
_entity_poly.pdbx_seq_one_letter_code
_entity_poly.pdbx_strand_id
1 'polypeptide(L)'
;MRPATLVRLALAGTRTDTARVVLTALSATLATLAGLAALTVLAIPTPPATPGNDNRWSQQYANQLLVEPGLRGGTAFALLLLTIPVLALAGQCARLGAPARDRRLAALRLAGATPGQVTRIAVLETGLASLLGTLTGAALHFAGREVWGRPDARGRLALPTDVLPPPGVLAAVLLGLPAVAALVTALMLRRVSTTPFGVVRRARRERGPRPWAGVLIGVGLTAFVAVQPVLRWYDRRDVEPPSWLVPALLVCGGLAAMLGVVVGTGWISWTTGRMLHRYARGPAALLAARRLMADPWAGSRTFATLLAAVLLGAGAAGLRSYFVARDEADRLSGASSAGTDNFYLGTMDLVDLAVAVAMLVAAGGLVVALVEGIVARRRAYAALVATGVPRGVLGRSIAWQSLAPAVPAVAVALAVGLLLARGLFRAPTETHYAEVCEAAEHICADPVARARYTRIVSEPQVIVTPDVPLEQLAALGGGALAAVLVTVGVGLLFLRTGTAVEELRAA
;
A
#
# COMPACT_ATOMS: atom_id res chain seq x y z
N MET A 1 33.56 -17.66 10.25
CA MET A 1 33.69 -16.23 10.61
C MET A 1 33.21 -16.06 12.04
N ARG A 2 34.00 -15.42 12.90
CA ARG A 2 33.59 -15.11 14.28
C ARG A 2 32.49 -14.03 14.26
N PRO A 3 31.53 -14.05 15.19
CA PRO A 3 30.41 -13.09 15.22
C PRO A 3 30.89 -11.64 15.34
N ALA A 4 31.95 -11.38 16.12
CA ALA A 4 32.56 -10.06 16.24
C ALA A 4 33.08 -9.51 14.90
N THR A 5 33.66 -10.37 14.05
CA THR A 5 34.13 -9.99 12.71
C THR A 5 32.96 -9.64 11.79
N LEU A 6 31.84 -10.36 11.91
CA LEU A 6 30.63 -10.06 11.12
C LEU A 6 30.02 -8.71 11.49
N VAL A 7 29.94 -8.39 12.79
CA VAL A 7 29.43 -7.08 13.26
C VAL A 7 30.36 -5.95 12.84
N ARG A 8 31.68 -6.12 12.99
CA ARG A 8 32.66 -5.11 12.57
C ARG A 8 32.62 -4.85 11.07
N LEU A 9 32.42 -5.91 10.26
CA LEU A 9 32.21 -5.77 8.83
C LEU A 9 30.87 -5.08 8.56
N ALA A 10 29.76 -5.44 9.21
CA ALA A 10 28.47 -4.79 8.99
C ALA A 10 28.50 -3.28 9.26
N LEU A 11 29.27 -2.83 10.26
CA LEU A 11 29.38 -1.42 10.65
C LEU A 11 30.40 -0.60 9.84
N ALA A 12 31.33 -1.26 9.15
CA ALA A 12 32.30 -0.57 8.29
C ALA A 12 31.62 -0.14 6.98
N GLY A 13 31.31 1.15 6.84
CA GLY A 13 30.53 1.68 5.70
C GLY A 13 31.01 3.04 5.23
N THR A 14 30.69 3.35 3.97
CA THR A 14 30.86 4.69 3.40
C THR A 14 29.72 5.62 3.84
N ARG A 15 29.80 6.93 3.53
CA ARG A 15 28.67 7.87 3.76
C ARG A 15 27.36 7.42 3.10
N THR A 16 27.44 6.67 2.01
CA THR A 16 26.26 6.10 1.35
C THR A 16 25.66 4.93 2.11
N ASP A 17 26.50 4.13 2.79
CA ASP A 17 26.02 3.04 3.64
C ASP A 17 25.37 3.58 4.92
N THR A 18 25.94 4.64 5.52
CA THR A 18 25.32 5.27 6.69
C THR A 18 23.96 5.87 6.37
N ALA A 19 23.83 6.58 5.24
CA ALA A 19 22.53 7.10 4.78
C ALA A 19 21.50 5.98 4.60
N ARG A 20 21.90 4.85 3.99
CA ARG A 20 21.01 3.68 3.85
C ARG A 20 20.60 3.11 5.21
N VAL A 21 21.53 2.95 6.15
CA VAL A 21 21.25 2.43 7.49
C VAL A 21 20.27 3.34 8.22
N VAL A 22 20.49 4.66 8.20
CA VAL A 22 19.61 5.66 8.81
C VAL A 22 18.22 5.60 8.18
N LEU A 23 18.12 5.55 6.86
CA LEU A 23 16.84 5.47 6.16
C LEU A 23 16.10 4.15 6.43
N THR A 24 16.83 3.04 6.51
CA THR A 24 16.26 1.73 6.86
C THR A 24 15.71 1.77 8.29
N ALA A 25 16.48 2.32 9.23
CA ALA A 25 16.04 2.52 10.61
C ALA A 25 14.81 3.43 10.68
N LEU A 26 14.81 4.59 10.02
CA LEU A 26 13.66 5.51 9.95
C LEU A 26 12.40 4.82 9.41
N SER A 27 12.52 4.03 8.33
CA SER A 27 11.38 3.30 7.79
C SER A 27 10.87 2.23 8.76
N ALA A 28 11.76 1.53 9.47
CA ALA A 28 11.36 0.58 10.50
C ALA A 28 10.70 1.29 11.69
N THR A 29 11.16 2.48 12.09
CA THR A 29 10.55 3.34 13.12
C THR A 29 9.12 3.74 12.74
N LEU A 30 8.90 4.19 11.50
CA LEU A 30 7.56 4.58 11.04
C LEU A 30 6.63 3.36 10.94
N ALA A 31 7.14 2.22 10.49
CA ALA A 31 6.37 0.98 10.40
C ALA A 31 5.97 0.46 11.79
N THR A 32 6.86 0.53 12.79
CA THR A 32 6.51 0.16 14.17
C THR A 32 5.55 1.13 14.80
N LEU A 33 5.68 2.44 14.59
CA LEU A 33 4.72 3.42 15.10
C LEU A 33 3.31 3.15 14.55
N ALA A 34 3.17 2.98 13.24
CA ALA A 34 1.90 2.67 12.60
C ALA A 34 1.33 1.31 13.07
N GLY A 35 2.17 0.28 13.16
CA GLY A 35 1.76 -1.06 13.61
C GLY A 35 1.35 -1.09 15.08
N LEU A 36 2.12 -0.47 15.97
CA LEU A 36 1.80 -0.39 17.40
C LEU A 36 0.54 0.45 17.63
N ALA A 37 0.36 1.56 16.92
CA ALA A 37 -0.87 2.36 17.00
C ALA A 37 -2.11 1.58 16.51
N ALA A 38 -1.99 0.78 15.44
CA ALA A 38 -3.08 -0.08 14.99
C ALA A 38 -3.42 -1.15 16.04
N LEU A 39 -2.41 -1.77 16.63
CA LEU A 39 -2.57 -2.82 17.63
C LEU A 39 -3.09 -2.30 18.97
N THR A 40 -2.72 -1.08 19.39
CA THR A 40 -3.31 -0.48 20.60
C THR A 40 -4.80 -0.23 20.41
N VAL A 41 -5.22 0.22 19.23
CA VAL A 41 -6.64 0.42 18.91
C VAL A 41 -7.41 -0.90 18.90
N LEU A 42 -6.83 -1.98 18.38
CA LEU A 42 -7.44 -3.31 18.42
C LEU A 42 -7.44 -3.94 19.82
N ALA A 43 -6.51 -3.55 20.69
CA ALA A 43 -6.42 -4.07 22.05
C ALA A 43 -7.49 -3.48 22.99
N ILE A 44 -8.17 -2.38 22.60
CA ILE A 44 -9.17 -1.74 23.44
C ILE A 44 -10.31 -2.72 23.75
N PRO A 45 -10.55 -3.08 25.03
CA PRO A 45 -11.60 -4.02 25.38
C PRO A 45 -12.99 -3.44 25.05
N THR A 46 -13.88 -4.31 24.60
CA THR A 46 -15.29 -3.96 24.41
C THR A 46 -16.01 -4.12 25.76
N PRO A 47 -16.60 -3.05 26.32
CA PRO A 47 -17.29 -3.15 27.60
C PRO A 47 -18.52 -4.07 27.49
N PRO A 48 -18.90 -4.76 28.59
CA PRO A 48 -20.14 -5.54 28.62
C PRO A 48 -21.35 -4.62 28.48
N ALA A 49 -22.44 -5.14 27.90
CA ALA A 49 -23.70 -4.40 27.84
C ALA A 49 -24.25 -4.23 29.27
N THR A 50 -24.57 -2.99 29.64
CA THR A 50 -25.22 -2.64 30.91
C THR A 50 -26.46 -1.80 30.62
N PRO A 51 -27.46 -1.72 31.52
CA PRO A 51 -28.71 -0.97 31.28
C PRO A 51 -28.55 0.53 30.96
N GLY A 52 -27.35 1.09 31.13
CA GLY A 52 -27.01 2.47 30.73
C GLY A 52 -25.99 2.56 29.59
N ASN A 53 -25.59 1.43 29.00
CA ASN A 53 -24.62 1.32 27.91
C ASN A 53 -24.87 0.06 27.06
N ASP A 54 -26.09 -0.09 26.54
CA ASP A 54 -26.47 -1.23 25.69
C ASP A 54 -25.62 -1.30 24.40
N ASN A 55 -25.19 -0.14 23.92
CA ASN A 55 -24.34 0.01 22.73
C ASN A 55 -22.86 -0.36 22.98
N ARG A 56 -22.48 -0.71 24.22
CA ARG A 56 -21.11 -1.10 24.60
C ARG A 56 -20.06 -0.05 24.22
N TRP A 57 -20.39 1.23 24.36
CA TRP A 57 -19.49 2.34 24.04
C TRP A 57 -18.44 2.57 25.12
N SER A 58 -17.21 2.81 24.71
CA SER A 58 -16.11 3.16 25.62
C SER A 58 -16.09 4.66 25.89
N GLN A 59 -16.87 5.09 26.88
CA GLN A 59 -17.01 6.51 27.25
C GLN A 59 -15.73 7.18 27.79
N GLN A 60 -14.69 6.38 28.06
CA GLN A 60 -13.36 6.87 28.48
C GLN A 60 -12.63 7.67 27.39
N TYR A 61 -13.03 7.55 26.12
CA TYR A 61 -12.39 8.26 25.01
C TYR A 61 -13.20 9.46 24.53
N ALA A 62 -12.50 10.51 24.10
CA ALA A 62 -13.11 11.69 23.50
C ALA A 62 -13.43 11.50 22.01
N ASN A 63 -12.67 10.65 21.31
CA ASN A 63 -12.80 10.43 19.88
C ASN A 63 -13.78 9.26 19.58
N GLN A 64 -14.81 9.52 18.78
CA GLN A 64 -15.81 8.52 18.42
C GLN A 64 -15.22 7.29 17.71
N LEU A 65 -14.09 7.45 17.01
CA LEU A 65 -13.30 6.35 16.42
C LEU A 65 -12.86 5.29 17.42
N LEU A 66 -12.69 5.68 18.69
CA LEU A 66 -12.25 4.81 19.78
C LEU A 66 -13.41 4.39 20.68
N VAL A 67 -14.44 5.24 20.79
CA VAL A 67 -15.63 4.99 21.62
C VAL A 67 -16.39 3.78 21.11
N GLU A 68 -16.65 3.69 19.80
CA GLU A 68 -17.46 2.62 19.22
C GLU A 68 -16.63 1.37 18.88
N PRO A 69 -16.99 0.18 19.40
CA PRO A 69 -16.30 -1.06 19.08
C PRO A 69 -16.22 -1.38 17.58
N GLY A 70 -17.30 -1.09 16.83
CA GLY A 70 -17.39 -1.40 15.41
C GLY A 70 -16.39 -0.63 14.53
N LEU A 71 -15.93 0.54 14.99
CA LEU A 71 -15.06 1.43 14.22
C LEU A 71 -13.57 1.14 14.39
N ARG A 72 -13.19 0.50 15.50
CA ARG A 72 -11.79 0.19 15.85
C ARG A 72 -11.07 -0.62 14.79
N GLY A 73 -11.79 -1.56 14.15
CA GLY A 73 -11.26 -2.36 13.06
C GLY A 73 -10.88 -1.53 11.84
N GLY A 74 -11.74 -0.57 11.45
CA GLY A 74 -11.51 0.34 10.34
C GLY A 74 -10.35 1.31 10.60
N THR A 75 -10.25 1.83 11.82
CA THR A 75 -9.13 2.71 12.22
C THR A 75 -7.80 1.96 12.27
N ALA A 76 -7.79 0.74 12.78
CA ALA A 76 -6.59 -0.10 12.78
C ALA A 76 -6.17 -0.46 11.35
N PHE A 77 -7.14 -0.74 10.48
CA PHE A 77 -6.88 -0.95 9.06
C PHE A 77 -6.28 0.29 8.39
N ALA A 78 -6.81 1.49 8.65
CA ALA A 78 -6.26 2.75 8.12
C ALA A 78 -4.83 3.02 8.63
N LEU A 79 -4.57 2.76 9.91
CA LEU A 79 -3.23 2.85 10.49
C LEU A 79 -2.26 1.82 9.89
N LEU A 80 -2.72 0.60 9.61
CA LEU A 80 -1.94 -0.40 8.90
C LEU A 80 -1.71 0.01 7.44
N LEU A 81 -2.65 0.70 6.80
CA LEU A 81 -2.50 1.19 5.43
C LEU A 81 -1.34 2.20 5.31
N LEU A 82 -1.07 3.00 6.36
CA LEU A 82 0.10 3.87 6.45
C LEU A 82 1.43 3.11 6.43
N THR A 83 1.47 1.80 6.69
CA THR A 83 2.72 1.03 6.54
C THR A 83 3.17 0.90 5.09
N ILE A 84 2.26 1.05 4.12
CA ILE A 84 2.55 0.86 2.70
C ILE A 84 3.47 1.95 2.13
N PRO A 85 3.20 3.26 2.33
CA PRO A 85 4.18 4.29 1.97
C PRO A 85 5.51 4.12 2.69
N VAL A 86 5.50 3.63 3.93
CA VAL A 86 6.72 3.36 4.69
C VAL A 86 7.53 2.22 4.06
N LEU A 87 6.88 1.14 3.64
CA LEU A 87 7.52 0.04 2.91
C LEU A 87 8.02 0.49 1.53
N ALA A 88 7.28 1.39 0.86
CA ALA A 88 7.72 2.00 -0.39
C ALA A 88 9.01 2.81 -0.18
N LEU A 89 9.04 3.67 0.83
CA LEU A 89 10.23 4.42 1.23
C LEU A 89 11.38 3.46 1.54
N ALA A 90 11.16 2.43 2.36
CA ALA A 90 12.17 1.42 2.69
C ALA A 90 12.77 0.76 1.44
N GLY A 91 11.93 0.38 0.48
CA GLY A 91 12.36 -0.22 -0.78
C GLY A 91 13.17 0.74 -1.67
N GLN A 92 12.88 2.03 -1.64
CA GLN A 92 13.64 3.07 -2.34
C GLN A 92 14.99 3.30 -1.66
N CYS A 93 15.00 3.35 -0.33
CA CYS A 93 16.21 3.49 0.47
C CYS A 93 17.14 2.28 0.31
N ALA A 94 16.59 1.07 0.14
CA ALA A 94 17.37 -0.12 -0.16
C ALA A 94 18.10 -0.05 -1.51
N ARG A 95 17.59 0.74 -2.46
CA ARG A 95 18.23 0.99 -3.77
C ARG A 95 19.29 2.07 -3.72
N LEU A 96 19.04 3.12 -2.92
CA LEU A 96 20.04 4.15 -2.61
C LEU A 96 21.29 3.50 -1.98
N GLY A 97 22.34 3.35 -2.79
CA GLY A 97 23.60 2.72 -2.39
C GLY A 97 23.74 1.24 -2.75
N ALA A 98 22.77 0.63 -3.43
CA ALA A 98 22.88 -0.73 -3.96
C ALA A 98 24.13 -0.92 -4.85
N PRO A 99 24.51 0.02 -5.76
CA PRO A 99 25.73 -0.14 -6.55
C PRO A 99 27.02 -0.16 -5.70
N ALA A 100 27.08 0.66 -4.64
CA ALA A 100 28.23 0.68 -3.73
C ALA A 100 28.31 -0.61 -2.90
N ARG A 101 27.16 -1.07 -2.40
CA ARG A 101 27.02 -2.36 -1.71
C ARG A 101 27.41 -3.53 -2.60
N ASP A 102 26.91 -3.58 -3.83
CA ASP A 102 27.20 -4.67 -4.77
C ASP A 102 28.69 -4.72 -5.10
N ARG A 103 29.35 -3.57 -5.30
CA ARG A 103 30.81 -3.50 -5.47
C ARG A 103 31.56 -4.02 -4.23
N ARG A 104 31.14 -3.61 -3.04
CA ARG A 104 31.74 -4.06 -1.78
C ARG A 104 31.56 -5.56 -1.57
N LEU A 105 30.36 -6.10 -1.80
CA LEU A 105 30.08 -7.52 -1.70
C LEU A 105 30.83 -8.33 -2.78
N ALA A 106 30.97 -7.78 -3.99
CA ALA A 106 31.78 -8.38 -5.05
C ALA A 106 33.27 -8.41 -4.67
N ALA A 107 33.81 -7.33 -4.09
CA ALA A 107 35.19 -7.30 -3.59
C ALA A 107 35.43 -8.37 -2.51
N LEU A 108 34.48 -8.55 -1.58
CA LEU A 108 34.55 -9.63 -0.58
C LEU A 108 34.54 -11.02 -1.23
N ARG A 109 33.74 -11.22 -2.29
CA ARG A 109 33.75 -12.49 -3.05
C ARG A 109 35.07 -12.72 -3.80
N LEU A 110 35.65 -11.68 -4.39
CA LEU A 110 36.96 -11.75 -5.05
C LEU A 110 38.09 -12.06 -4.05
N ALA A 111 37.95 -11.62 -2.81
CA ALA A 111 38.83 -11.98 -1.70
C ALA A 111 38.55 -13.40 -1.11
N GLY A 112 37.66 -14.19 -1.72
CA GLY A 112 37.38 -15.58 -1.32
C GLY A 112 36.19 -15.80 -0.39
N ALA A 113 35.39 -14.77 -0.07
CA ALA A 113 34.21 -14.95 0.78
C ALA A 113 33.11 -15.78 0.08
N THR A 114 32.53 -16.73 0.80
CA THR A 114 31.45 -17.58 0.25
C THR A 114 30.13 -16.80 0.12
N PRO A 115 29.22 -17.18 -0.81
CA PRO A 115 27.91 -16.53 -0.94
C PRO A 115 27.09 -16.51 0.35
N GLY A 116 27.21 -17.56 1.18
CA GLY A 116 26.56 -17.62 2.49
C GLY A 116 27.19 -16.67 3.53
N GLN A 117 28.49 -16.37 3.45
CA GLN A 117 29.12 -15.35 4.30
C GLN A 117 28.66 -13.95 3.89
N VAL A 118 28.64 -13.65 2.59
CA VAL A 118 28.15 -12.38 2.04
C VAL A 118 26.69 -12.14 2.41
N THR A 119 25.84 -13.17 2.27
CA THR A 119 24.43 -13.08 2.64
C THR A 119 24.26 -12.82 4.13
N ARG A 120 25.03 -13.49 5.01
CA ARG A 120 24.98 -13.24 6.46
C ARG A 120 25.38 -11.82 6.84
N ILE A 121 26.42 -11.25 6.21
CA ILE A 121 26.83 -9.86 6.45
C ILE A 121 25.69 -8.90 6.12
N ALA A 122 25.11 -9.06 4.93
CA ALA A 122 24.00 -8.26 4.45
C ALA A 122 22.73 -8.36 5.33
N VAL A 123 22.42 -9.58 5.78
CA VAL A 123 21.29 -9.86 6.67
C VAL A 123 21.51 -9.19 8.02
N LEU A 124 22.73 -9.27 8.58
CA LEU A 124 23.06 -8.62 9.85
C LEU A 124 22.99 -7.10 9.75
N GLU A 125 23.50 -6.52 8.67
CA GLU A 125 23.44 -5.07 8.44
C GLU A 125 21.99 -4.56 8.39
N THR A 126 21.14 -5.23 7.62
CA THR A 126 19.72 -4.85 7.50
C THR A 126 18.97 -5.14 8.80
N GLY A 127 19.24 -6.29 9.41
CA GLY A 127 18.65 -6.71 10.68
C GLY A 127 18.96 -5.72 11.80
N LEU A 128 20.22 -5.31 11.97
CA LEU A 128 20.61 -4.33 13.00
C LEU A 128 19.99 -2.96 12.74
N ALA A 129 20.01 -2.47 11.49
CA ALA A 129 19.38 -1.20 11.15
C ALA A 129 17.87 -1.22 11.45
N SER A 130 17.18 -2.29 11.05
CA SER A 130 15.74 -2.46 11.31
C SER A 130 15.44 -2.63 12.79
N LEU A 131 16.28 -3.35 13.55
CA LEU A 131 16.12 -3.52 14.99
C LEU A 131 16.26 -2.20 15.74
N LEU A 132 17.26 -1.38 15.38
CA LEU A 132 17.40 -0.03 15.92
C LEU A 132 16.15 0.80 15.64
N GLY A 133 15.67 0.79 14.39
CA GLY A 133 14.44 1.48 14.03
C GLY A 133 13.21 0.99 14.80
N THR A 134 13.03 -0.32 14.95
CA THR A 134 11.90 -0.87 15.70
C THR A 134 11.94 -0.50 17.18
N LEU A 135 13.13 -0.52 17.79
CA LEU A 135 13.34 -0.08 19.17
C LEU A 135 13.08 1.42 19.33
N THR A 136 13.57 2.25 18.40
CA THR A 136 13.29 3.69 18.40
C THR A 136 11.80 3.96 18.25
N GLY A 137 11.09 3.26 17.36
CA GLY A 137 9.65 3.46 17.19
C GLY A 137 8.84 3.00 18.39
N ALA A 138 9.24 1.92 19.06
CA ALA A 138 8.63 1.55 20.34
C ALA A 138 8.90 2.58 21.43
N ALA A 139 10.12 3.09 21.55
CA ALA A 139 10.45 4.16 22.50
C ALA A 139 9.60 5.43 22.24
N LEU A 140 9.44 5.83 20.98
CA LEU A 140 8.58 6.94 20.58
C LEU A 140 7.10 6.67 20.88
N HIS A 141 6.63 5.44 20.69
CA HIS A 141 5.26 5.04 21.03
C HIS A 141 4.99 5.18 22.53
N PHE A 142 5.88 4.67 23.38
CA PHE A 142 5.75 4.78 24.84
C PHE A 142 5.92 6.22 25.33
N ALA A 143 6.87 6.98 24.79
CA ALA A 143 7.03 8.39 25.12
C ALA A 143 5.79 9.22 24.71
N GLY A 144 5.25 8.98 23.52
CA GLY A 144 4.02 9.63 23.04
C GLY A 144 2.82 9.31 23.94
N ARG A 145 2.74 8.08 24.46
CA ARG A 145 1.71 7.66 25.42
C ARG A 145 1.76 8.47 26.71
N GLU A 146 2.95 8.70 27.27
CA GLU A 146 3.10 9.50 28.49
C GLU A 146 2.79 10.99 28.25
N VAL A 147 3.23 11.53 27.12
CA VAL A 147 3.02 12.94 26.77
C VAL A 147 1.53 13.26 26.50
N TRP A 148 0.83 12.36 25.81
CA TRP A 148 -0.56 12.55 25.40
C TRP A 148 -1.60 11.86 26.30
N GLY A 149 -1.16 11.21 27.38
CA GLY A 149 -2.05 10.52 28.32
C GLY A 149 -2.81 11.44 29.30
N ARG A 150 -2.85 12.75 29.04
CA ARG A 150 -3.56 13.71 29.90
C ARG A 150 -5.05 13.72 29.57
N PRO A 151 -5.95 13.47 30.54
CA PRO A 151 -7.38 13.56 30.32
C PRO A 151 -7.81 15.00 29.99
N ASP A 152 -8.82 15.14 29.15
CA ASP A 152 -9.53 16.38 28.88
C ASP A 152 -10.30 16.87 30.13
N ALA A 153 -10.85 18.09 30.12
CA ALA A 153 -11.62 18.69 31.21
C ALA A 153 -12.80 17.83 31.70
N ARG A 154 -13.26 16.88 30.88
CA ARG A 154 -14.33 15.91 31.20
C ARG A 154 -13.80 14.54 31.65
N GLY A 155 -12.50 14.40 31.92
CA GLY A 155 -11.86 13.15 32.32
C GLY A 155 -11.66 12.12 31.20
N ARG A 156 -11.82 12.51 29.92
CA ARG A 156 -11.73 11.61 28.76
C ARG A 156 -10.36 11.67 28.08
N LEU A 157 -9.88 10.55 27.57
CA LEU A 157 -8.59 10.45 26.87
C LEU A 157 -8.77 10.70 25.36
N ALA A 158 -7.84 11.46 24.76
CA ALA A 158 -7.85 11.70 23.30
C ALA A 158 -7.34 10.50 22.49
N LEU A 159 -6.39 9.74 23.06
CA LEU A 159 -5.74 8.59 22.46
C LEU A 159 -5.82 7.38 23.40
N PRO A 160 -5.68 6.13 22.90
CA PRO A 160 -5.72 4.93 23.72
C PRO A 160 -4.40 4.75 24.48
N THR A 161 -4.20 5.58 25.51
CA THR A 161 -3.00 5.60 26.37
C THR A 161 -3.19 4.82 27.67
N ASP A 162 -4.30 4.13 27.82
CA ASP A 162 -4.68 3.28 28.95
C ASP A 162 -4.44 1.79 28.64
N VAL A 163 -4.62 1.38 27.39
CA VAL A 163 -4.50 -0.03 26.96
C VAL A 163 -3.17 -0.30 26.26
N LEU A 164 -2.52 -1.43 26.56
CA LEU A 164 -1.34 -1.91 25.82
C LEU A 164 -1.68 -3.14 24.97
N PRO A 165 -1.01 -3.31 23.82
CA PRO A 165 -1.05 -4.59 23.12
C PRO A 165 -0.47 -5.69 24.01
N PRO A 166 -0.94 -6.94 23.91
CA PRO A 166 -0.38 -8.04 24.66
C PRO A 166 1.15 -8.13 24.46
N PRO A 167 1.94 -8.46 25.50
CA PRO A 167 3.40 -8.44 25.42
C PRO A 167 3.95 -9.37 24.33
N GLY A 168 3.26 -10.49 24.06
CA GLY A 168 3.59 -11.39 22.95
C GLY A 168 3.44 -10.74 21.57
N VAL A 169 2.42 -9.90 21.39
CA VAL A 169 2.19 -9.15 20.14
C VAL A 169 3.23 -8.04 20.00
N LEU A 170 3.55 -7.33 21.08
CA LEU A 170 4.61 -6.33 21.09
C LEU A 170 5.96 -6.94 20.71
N ALA A 171 6.31 -8.09 21.30
CA ALA A 171 7.51 -8.84 20.95
C ALA A 171 7.48 -9.33 19.49
N ALA A 172 6.32 -9.78 19.00
CA ALA A 172 6.15 -10.19 17.61
C ALA A 172 6.37 -9.03 16.63
N VAL A 173 5.94 -7.81 16.95
CA VAL A 173 6.23 -6.62 16.13
C VAL A 173 7.72 -6.27 16.19
N LEU A 174 8.29 -6.18 17.39
CA LEU A 174 9.67 -5.77 17.63
C LEU A 174 10.70 -6.74 17.04
N LEU A 175 10.43 -8.04 17.03
CA LEU A 175 11.32 -9.07 16.49
C LEU A 175 10.92 -9.49 15.07
N GLY A 176 9.62 -9.49 14.77
CA GLY A 176 9.08 -9.92 13.49
C GLY A 176 9.41 -8.96 12.36
N LEU A 177 9.29 -7.65 12.55
CA LEU A 177 9.66 -6.66 11.53
C LEU A 177 11.15 -6.77 11.11
N PRO A 178 12.11 -6.81 12.05
CA PRO A 178 13.51 -7.07 11.72
C PRO A 178 13.74 -8.44 11.08
N ALA A 179 13.07 -9.49 11.57
CA ALA A 179 13.19 -10.84 11.00
C ALA A 179 12.69 -10.88 9.55
N VAL A 180 11.59 -10.21 9.23
CA VAL A 180 11.05 -10.09 7.87
C VAL A 180 12.02 -9.30 6.99
N ALA A 181 12.56 -8.16 7.46
CA ALA A 181 13.54 -7.37 6.71
C ALA A 181 14.83 -8.16 6.41
N ALA A 182 15.32 -8.90 7.41
CA ALA A 182 16.44 -9.83 7.29
C ALA A 182 16.15 -10.96 6.28
N LEU A 183 14.97 -11.59 6.37
CA LEU A 183 14.55 -12.67 5.47
C LEU A 183 14.44 -12.17 4.02
N VAL A 184 13.79 -11.02 3.80
CA VAL A 184 13.68 -10.39 2.47
C VAL A 184 15.08 -10.14 1.89
N THR A 185 16.00 -9.61 2.70
CA THR A 185 17.39 -9.38 2.29
C THR A 185 18.11 -10.68 1.90
N ALA A 186 17.92 -11.74 2.69
CA ALA A 186 18.49 -13.06 2.39
C ALA A 186 17.96 -13.63 1.07
N LEU A 187 16.65 -13.53 0.84
CA LEU A 187 15.98 -14.03 -0.36
C LEU A 187 16.40 -13.25 -1.62
N MET A 188 16.54 -11.93 -1.52
CA MET A 188 17.02 -11.07 -2.61
C MET A 188 18.44 -11.46 -3.03
N LEU A 189 19.33 -11.68 -2.07
CA LEU A 189 20.74 -12.04 -2.34
C LEU A 189 20.93 -13.49 -2.81
N ARG A 190 20.05 -14.42 -2.41
CA ARG A 190 20.04 -15.81 -2.89
C ARG A 190 19.94 -15.90 -4.41
N ARG A 191 19.25 -14.96 -5.08
CA ARG A 191 19.09 -14.95 -6.54
C ARG A 191 20.27 -14.32 -7.29
N VAL A 192 21.14 -13.57 -6.60
CA VAL A 192 22.26 -12.82 -7.20
C VAL A 192 23.58 -13.61 -7.14
N SER A 193 23.63 -14.71 -6.37
CA SER A 193 24.88 -15.43 -6.10
C SER A 193 25.46 -16.26 -7.25
N THR A 194 24.77 -16.42 -8.38
CA THR A 194 25.11 -17.44 -9.37
C THR A 194 26.27 -17.09 -10.32
N THR A 195 26.65 -15.83 -10.56
CA THR A 195 27.79 -15.54 -11.46
C THR A 195 28.60 -14.30 -11.04
N PRO A 196 29.87 -14.45 -10.60
CA PRO A 196 30.76 -13.33 -10.23
C PRO A 196 31.20 -12.49 -11.45
N PHE A 197 31.17 -13.07 -12.64
CA PHE A 197 31.27 -12.34 -13.90
C PHE A 197 29.86 -12.26 -14.47
N GLY A 198 29.21 -11.10 -14.37
CA GLY A 198 27.88 -10.83 -14.96
C GLY A 198 27.82 -10.88 -16.49
N VAL A 199 28.77 -11.61 -17.11
CA VAL A 199 28.95 -11.86 -18.53
C VAL A 199 28.66 -13.35 -18.79
N VAL A 200 27.53 -13.84 -18.33
CA VAL A 200 26.88 -14.92 -19.07
C VAL A 200 25.96 -14.21 -20.03
N ARG A 201 26.29 -14.31 -21.33
CA ARG A 201 25.41 -13.97 -22.46
C ARG A 201 23.97 -14.15 -21.98
N ARG A 202 23.24 -13.04 -21.76
CA ARG A 202 21.78 -13.08 -21.59
C ARG A 202 21.24 -13.56 -22.92
N ALA A 203 21.34 -14.87 -23.15
CA ALA A 203 20.68 -15.57 -24.21
C ALA A 203 19.20 -15.44 -23.89
N ARG A 204 18.62 -14.38 -24.42
CA ARG A 204 17.28 -14.33 -25.00
C ARG A 204 16.33 -15.36 -24.37
N ARG A 205 15.69 -15.00 -23.25
CA ARG A 205 14.41 -15.60 -22.92
C ARG A 205 13.42 -15.09 -23.96
N GLU A 206 13.30 -15.83 -25.06
CA GLU A 206 12.41 -15.51 -26.19
C GLU A 206 10.92 -15.66 -25.85
N ARG A 207 10.59 -16.31 -24.72
CA ARG A 207 9.20 -16.44 -24.27
C ARG A 207 8.79 -15.22 -23.46
N GLY A 208 7.86 -14.44 -24.01
CA GLY A 208 7.19 -13.34 -23.31
C GLY A 208 6.49 -13.82 -22.03
N PRO A 209 6.29 -12.92 -21.04
CA PRO A 209 5.55 -13.24 -19.82
C PRO A 209 4.13 -13.73 -20.15
N ARG A 210 3.66 -14.76 -19.43
CA ARG A 210 2.28 -15.26 -19.55
C ARG A 210 1.33 -14.39 -18.69
N PRO A 211 0.03 -14.28 -19.04
CA PRO A 211 -0.95 -13.46 -18.30
C PRO A 211 -1.39 -14.04 -16.94
N TRP A 212 -0.57 -14.90 -16.31
CA TRP A 212 -0.92 -15.60 -15.07
C TRP A 212 -1.18 -14.65 -13.89
N ALA A 213 -0.63 -13.43 -13.94
CA ALA A 213 -0.88 -12.41 -12.93
C ALA A 213 -2.37 -12.02 -12.86
N GLY A 214 -3.14 -12.21 -13.94
CA GLY A 214 -4.61 -12.06 -13.92
C GLY A 214 -5.30 -13.06 -12.99
N VAL A 215 -4.71 -14.26 -12.78
CA VAL A 215 -5.22 -15.24 -11.82
C VAL A 215 -5.09 -14.72 -10.39
N LEU A 216 -3.96 -14.08 -10.04
CA LEU A 216 -3.78 -13.48 -8.72
C LEU A 216 -4.79 -12.33 -8.46
N ILE A 217 -5.03 -11.50 -9.48
CA ILE A 217 -6.05 -10.45 -9.42
C ILE A 217 -7.43 -11.09 -9.21
N GLY A 218 -7.77 -12.11 -9.99
CA GLY A 218 -9.02 -12.86 -9.86
C GLY A 218 -9.21 -13.45 -8.47
N VAL A 219 -8.20 -14.14 -7.93
CA VAL A 219 -8.23 -14.70 -6.57
C VAL A 219 -8.48 -13.62 -5.53
N GLY A 220 -7.77 -12.48 -5.62
CA GLY A 220 -7.96 -11.36 -4.70
C GLY A 220 -9.37 -10.76 -4.77
N LEU A 221 -9.90 -10.54 -5.97
CA LEU A 221 -11.27 -10.06 -6.17
C LEU A 221 -12.31 -11.06 -5.63
N THR A 222 -12.12 -12.36 -5.91
CA THR A 222 -13.03 -13.40 -5.40
C THR A 222 -13.03 -13.47 -3.88
N ALA A 223 -11.88 -13.27 -3.23
CA ALA A 223 -11.80 -13.25 -1.76
C ALA A 223 -12.64 -12.11 -1.15
N PHE A 224 -12.64 -10.93 -1.77
CA PHE A 224 -13.46 -9.79 -1.32
C PHE A 224 -14.95 -10.02 -1.57
N VAL A 225 -15.31 -10.48 -2.77
CA VAL A 225 -16.71 -10.83 -3.12
C VAL A 225 -17.25 -11.95 -2.24
N ALA A 226 -16.39 -12.88 -1.80
CA ALA A 226 -16.77 -14.01 -0.96
C ALA A 226 -17.05 -13.66 0.51
N VAL A 227 -16.65 -12.48 1.01
CA VAL A 227 -16.82 -12.11 2.44
C VAL A 227 -18.30 -12.19 2.85
N GLN A 228 -19.17 -11.49 2.13
CA GLN A 228 -20.61 -11.44 2.41
C GLN A 228 -21.32 -12.80 2.31
N PRO A 229 -21.17 -13.61 1.25
CA PRO A 229 -21.79 -14.92 1.18
C PRO A 229 -21.23 -15.90 2.23
N VAL A 230 -19.94 -15.79 2.60
CA VAL A 230 -19.36 -16.59 3.69
C VAL A 230 -19.99 -16.21 5.03
N LEU A 231 -20.11 -14.92 5.34
CA LEU A 231 -20.78 -14.47 6.58
C LEU A 231 -22.23 -14.94 6.64
N ARG A 232 -22.99 -14.82 5.55
CA ARG A 232 -24.37 -15.34 5.47
C ARG A 232 -24.45 -16.85 5.63
N TRP A 233 -23.42 -17.60 5.20
CA TRP A 233 -23.38 -19.05 5.35
C TRP A 233 -23.22 -19.49 6.81
N TYR A 234 -22.46 -18.72 7.60
CA TYR A 234 -22.28 -18.90 9.04
C TYR A 234 -23.56 -18.50 9.80
N ASP A 235 -24.11 -17.34 9.47
CA ASP A 235 -25.35 -16.81 10.04
C ASP A 235 -26.53 -17.79 9.87
N ARG A 236 -26.72 -18.36 8.66
CA ARG A 236 -27.75 -19.39 8.39
C ARG A 236 -27.58 -20.69 9.18
N ARG A 237 -26.44 -20.92 9.83
CA ARG A 237 -26.18 -22.12 10.64
C ARG A 237 -26.15 -21.82 12.13
N ASP A 238 -26.40 -20.57 12.52
CA ASP A 238 -26.24 -20.10 13.90
C ASP A 238 -24.85 -20.41 14.49
N VAL A 239 -23.81 -20.37 13.63
CA VAL A 239 -22.41 -20.57 14.04
C VAL A 239 -21.66 -19.26 13.88
N GLU A 240 -20.99 -18.81 14.95
CA GLU A 240 -20.14 -17.62 14.86
C GLU A 240 -18.92 -17.89 13.97
N PRO A 241 -18.63 -17.03 12.98
CA PRO A 241 -17.44 -17.18 12.16
C PRO A 241 -16.17 -17.01 13.01
N PRO A 242 -15.09 -17.79 12.73
CA PRO A 242 -13.81 -17.58 13.39
C PRO A 242 -13.34 -16.13 13.21
N SER A 243 -12.90 -15.49 14.30
CA SER A 243 -12.51 -14.07 14.30
C SER A 243 -11.37 -13.71 13.33
N TRP A 244 -10.54 -14.68 12.95
CA TRP A 244 -9.45 -14.51 11.99
C TRP A 244 -9.87 -14.63 10.53
N LEU A 245 -11.06 -15.19 10.23
CA LEU A 245 -11.47 -15.56 8.87
C LEU A 245 -11.60 -14.35 7.95
N VAL A 246 -12.39 -13.35 8.36
CA VAL A 246 -12.61 -12.12 7.56
C VAL A 246 -11.32 -11.31 7.41
N PRO A 247 -10.56 -11.02 8.49
CA PRO A 247 -9.25 -10.37 8.35
C PRO A 247 -8.30 -11.11 7.40
N ALA A 248 -8.23 -12.44 7.48
CA ALA A 248 -7.38 -13.24 6.61
C ALA A 248 -7.82 -13.15 5.14
N LEU A 249 -9.12 -13.21 4.84
CA LEU A 249 -9.66 -13.04 3.49
C LEU A 249 -9.31 -11.66 2.91
N LEU A 250 -9.50 -10.59 3.69
CA LEU A 250 -9.21 -9.22 3.27
C LEU A 250 -7.72 -9.00 3.04
N VAL A 251 -6.88 -9.44 3.99
CA VAL A 251 -5.42 -9.24 3.89
C VAL A 251 -4.83 -10.12 2.78
N CYS A 252 -5.10 -11.43 2.77
CA CYS A 252 -4.56 -12.32 1.75
C CYS A 252 -5.11 -12.00 0.35
N GLY A 253 -6.41 -11.67 0.25
CA GLY A 253 -7.04 -11.25 -0.99
C GLY A 253 -6.47 -9.94 -1.53
N GLY A 254 -6.30 -8.94 -0.65
CA GLY A 254 -5.75 -7.63 -1.01
C GLY A 254 -4.28 -7.73 -1.44
N LEU A 255 -3.48 -8.52 -0.71
CA LEU A 255 -2.09 -8.81 -1.07
C LEU A 255 -1.99 -9.59 -2.39
N ALA A 256 -2.86 -10.57 -2.64
CA ALA A 256 -2.92 -11.30 -3.89
C ALA A 256 -3.27 -10.38 -5.07
N ALA A 257 -4.28 -9.52 -4.92
CA ALA A 257 -4.65 -8.53 -5.93
C ALA A 257 -3.50 -7.54 -6.20
N MET A 258 -2.89 -6.98 -5.15
CA MET A 258 -1.75 -6.07 -5.26
C MET A 258 -0.57 -6.73 -5.96
N LEU A 259 -0.19 -7.95 -5.55
CA LEU A 259 0.87 -8.71 -6.19
C LEU A 259 0.54 -9.01 -7.66
N GLY A 260 -0.72 -9.36 -7.95
CA GLY A 260 -1.23 -9.55 -9.30
C GLY A 260 -1.08 -8.31 -10.17
N VAL A 261 -1.42 -7.12 -9.67
CA VAL A 261 -1.26 -5.86 -10.42
C VAL A 261 0.23 -5.54 -10.66
N VAL A 262 1.07 -5.64 -9.63
CA VAL A 262 2.51 -5.34 -9.73
C VAL A 262 3.24 -6.30 -10.68
N VAL A 263 2.99 -7.61 -10.55
CA VAL A 263 3.57 -8.64 -11.42
C VAL A 263 2.95 -8.58 -12.82
N GLY A 264 1.66 -8.26 -12.92
CA GLY A 264 0.93 -8.08 -14.18
C GLY A 264 1.52 -7.00 -15.08
N THR A 265 2.21 -6.02 -14.49
CA THR A 265 2.93 -4.96 -15.22
C THR A 265 3.94 -5.54 -16.22
N GLY A 266 4.52 -6.72 -15.96
CA GLY A 266 5.41 -7.40 -16.90
C GLY A 266 4.69 -7.81 -18.19
N TRP A 267 3.49 -8.41 -18.06
CA TRP A 267 2.66 -8.75 -19.20
C TRP A 267 2.17 -7.50 -19.94
N ILE A 268 1.71 -6.49 -19.19
CA ILE A 268 1.28 -5.20 -19.74
C ILE A 268 2.40 -4.51 -20.53
N SER A 269 3.63 -4.53 -20.02
CA SER A 269 4.79 -3.93 -20.69
C SER A 269 5.13 -4.67 -21.98
N TRP A 270 5.07 -6.00 -21.96
CA TRP A 270 5.31 -6.82 -23.15
C TRP A 270 4.24 -6.62 -24.22
N THR A 271 2.96 -6.64 -23.85
CA THR A 271 1.84 -6.44 -24.80
C THR A 271 1.84 -5.04 -25.36
N THR A 272 2.07 -4.02 -24.53
CA THR A 272 2.19 -2.63 -24.97
C THR A 272 3.36 -2.46 -25.93
N GLY A 273 4.52 -3.07 -25.64
CA GLY A 273 5.65 -3.08 -26.55
C GLY A 273 5.32 -3.73 -27.90
N ARG A 274 4.54 -4.82 -27.90
CA ARG A 274 4.08 -5.50 -29.11
C ARG A 274 3.11 -4.64 -29.94
N MET A 275 2.20 -3.95 -29.28
CA MET A 275 1.27 -3.01 -29.92
C MET A 275 2.02 -1.81 -30.50
N LEU A 276 2.94 -1.24 -29.73
CA LEU A 276 3.79 -0.14 -30.19
C LEU A 276 4.66 -0.58 -31.38
N HIS A 277 5.19 -1.79 -31.39
CA HIS A 277 5.92 -2.33 -32.54
C HIS A 277 5.04 -2.46 -33.80
N ARG A 278 3.77 -2.81 -33.64
CA ARG A 278 2.83 -3.00 -34.76
C ARG A 278 2.37 -1.67 -35.36
N TYR A 279 2.16 -0.65 -34.54
CA TYR A 279 1.52 0.60 -34.97
C TYR A 279 2.46 1.80 -35.07
N ALA A 280 3.63 1.78 -34.43
CA ALA A 280 4.53 2.92 -34.44
C ALA A 280 5.23 3.09 -35.80
N ARG A 281 5.25 4.32 -36.30
CA ARG A 281 5.94 4.71 -37.54
C ARG A 281 7.21 5.54 -37.31
N GLY A 282 7.64 5.72 -36.05
CA GLY A 282 8.77 6.56 -35.67
C GLY A 282 9.91 5.81 -34.96
N PRO A 283 11.18 6.24 -35.13
CA PRO A 283 12.35 5.53 -34.59
C PRO A 283 12.33 5.47 -33.06
N ALA A 284 11.87 6.53 -32.38
CA ALA A 284 11.79 6.58 -30.92
C ALA A 284 10.83 5.53 -30.34
N ALA A 285 9.67 5.37 -30.97
CA ALA A 285 8.62 4.44 -30.54
C ALA A 285 8.98 2.99 -30.90
N LEU A 286 9.61 2.74 -32.06
CA LEU A 286 10.15 1.41 -32.40
C LEU A 286 11.29 0.98 -31.47
N LEU A 287 12.16 1.92 -31.09
CA LEU A 287 13.21 1.67 -30.09
C LEU A 287 12.59 1.34 -28.73
N ALA A 288 11.60 2.11 -28.29
CA ALA A 288 10.86 1.86 -27.05
C ALA A 288 10.19 0.48 -27.07
N ALA A 289 9.51 0.15 -28.15
CA ALA A 289 8.83 -1.14 -28.34
C ALA A 289 9.79 -2.32 -28.18
N ARG A 290 10.94 -2.29 -28.87
CA ARG A 290 11.96 -3.36 -28.76
C ARG A 290 12.53 -3.47 -27.35
N ARG A 291 12.73 -2.35 -26.64
CA ARG A 291 13.24 -2.37 -25.26
C ARG A 291 12.21 -2.92 -24.27
N LEU A 292 10.94 -2.53 -24.39
CA LEU A 292 9.86 -3.05 -23.55
C LEU A 292 9.69 -4.56 -23.72
N MET A 293 9.79 -5.06 -24.95
CA MET A 293 9.72 -6.50 -25.21
C MET A 293 10.97 -7.26 -24.72
N ALA A 294 12.14 -6.61 -24.68
CA ALA A 294 13.38 -7.22 -24.22
C ALA A 294 13.51 -7.29 -22.68
N ASP A 295 13.01 -6.29 -21.95
CA ASP A 295 12.98 -6.28 -20.47
C ASP A 295 11.58 -5.90 -19.94
N PRO A 296 10.58 -6.78 -20.11
CA PRO A 296 9.19 -6.49 -19.74
C PRO A 296 9.02 -6.30 -18.23
N TRP A 297 9.88 -6.90 -17.41
CA TRP A 297 9.81 -6.84 -15.96
C TRP A 297 10.50 -5.60 -15.36
N ALA A 298 11.01 -4.69 -16.20
CA ALA A 298 11.49 -3.39 -15.73
C ALA A 298 10.37 -2.57 -15.09
N GLY A 299 9.17 -2.59 -15.70
CA GLY A 299 8.00 -1.88 -15.19
C GLY A 299 7.56 -2.34 -13.81
N SER A 300 7.44 -3.66 -13.60
CA SER A 300 7.07 -4.24 -12.30
C SER A 300 8.00 -3.82 -11.15
N ARG A 301 9.28 -3.54 -11.43
CA ARG A 301 10.24 -3.11 -10.41
C ARG A 301 10.22 -1.61 -10.14
N THR A 302 9.76 -0.81 -11.10
CA THR A 302 9.81 0.67 -11.05
C THR A 302 8.46 1.23 -10.60
N PHE A 303 7.36 0.65 -11.07
CA PHE A 303 6.01 1.12 -10.77
C PHE A 303 5.36 0.42 -9.56
N ALA A 304 6.00 -0.56 -8.93
CA ALA A 304 5.38 -1.36 -7.85
C ALA A 304 4.73 -0.50 -6.76
N THR A 305 5.47 0.46 -6.22
CA THR A 305 5.01 1.34 -5.14
C THR A 305 3.92 2.30 -5.61
N LEU A 306 4.04 2.80 -6.84
CA LEU A 306 3.04 3.67 -7.46
C LEU A 306 1.72 2.94 -7.67
N LEU A 307 1.76 1.74 -8.23
CA LEU A 307 0.57 0.93 -8.50
C LEU A 307 -0.10 0.45 -7.21
N ALA A 308 0.69 0.13 -6.18
CA ALA A 308 0.14 -0.17 -4.85
C ALA A 308 -0.61 1.04 -4.28
N ALA A 309 -0.01 2.24 -4.31
CA ALA A 309 -0.66 3.46 -3.84
C ALA A 309 -1.95 3.78 -4.62
N VAL A 310 -1.93 3.65 -5.96
CA VAL A 310 -3.09 3.87 -6.82
C VAL A 310 -4.21 2.85 -6.55
N LEU A 311 -3.88 1.56 -6.42
CA LEU A 311 -4.86 0.51 -6.12
C LEU A 311 -5.56 0.76 -4.79
N LEU A 312 -4.80 1.15 -3.77
CA LEU A 312 -5.35 1.43 -2.44
C LEU A 312 -6.16 2.71 -2.44
N GLY A 313 -5.69 3.76 -3.11
CA GLY A 313 -6.43 5.00 -3.28
C GLY A 313 -7.78 4.78 -3.98
N ALA A 314 -7.81 3.94 -5.02
CA ALA A 314 -9.07 3.59 -5.68
C ALA A 314 -9.99 2.75 -4.78
N GLY A 315 -9.44 1.88 -3.94
CA GLY A 315 -10.20 1.18 -2.91
C GLY A 315 -10.78 2.12 -1.86
N ALA A 316 -9.99 3.10 -1.39
CA ALA A 316 -10.43 4.12 -0.45
C ALA A 316 -11.52 5.03 -1.05
N ALA A 317 -11.36 5.46 -2.30
CA ALA A 317 -12.37 6.20 -3.05
C ALA A 317 -13.68 5.40 -3.18
N GLY A 318 -13.58 4.10 -3.51
CA GLY A 318 -14.74 3.21 -3.55
C GLY A 318 -15.43 3.07 -2.18
N LEU A 319 -14.66 2.98 -1.10
CA LEU A 319 -15.18 2.92 0.25
C LEU A 319 -15.86 4.23 0.67
N ARG A 320 -15.27 5.38 0.33
CA ARG A 320 -15.88 6.70 0.51
C ARG A 320 -17.21 6.81 -0.24
N SER A 321 -17.28 6.37 -1.50
CA SER A 321 -18.54 6.38 -2.28
C SER A 321 -19.64 5.53 -1.64
N TYR A 322 -19.28 4.42 -1.00
CA TYR A 322 -20.22 3.60 -0.25
C TYR A 322 -20.76 4.31 0.99
N PHE A 323 -19.89 4.98 1.76
CA PHE A 323 -20.32 5.73 2.94
C PHE A 323 -21.19 6.94 2.60
N VAL A 324 -20.91 7.63 1.49
CA VAL A 324 -21.78 8.71 0.98
C VAL A 324 -23.15 8.15 0.60
N ALA A 325 -23.21 7.03 -0.11
CA ALA A 325 -24.48 6.40 -0.49
C ALA A 325 -25.27 5.89 0.72
N ARG A 326 -24.58 5.43 1.77
CA ARG A 326 -25.21 5.01 3.01
C ARG A 326 -25.80 6.19 3.78
N ASP A 327 -25.03 7.25 3.94
CA ASP A 327 -25.47 8.51 4.56
C ASP A 327 -26.71 9.08 3.83
N GLU A 328 -26.74 8.99 2.51
CA GLU A 328 -27.94 9.37 1.73
C GLU A 328 -29.12 8.43 1.97
N ALA A 329 -28.90 7.12 2.06
CA ALA A 329 -29.96 6.17 2.39
C ALA A 329 -30.57 6.46 3.78
N ASP A 330 -29.73 6.78 4.77
CA ASP A 330 -30.13 7.11 6.14
C ASP A 330 -30.91 8.45 6.19
N ARG A 331 -30.58 9.42 5.33
CA ARG A 331 -31.35 10.68 5.18
C ARG A 331 -32.73 10.43 4.56
N LEU A 332 -32.80 9.63 3.51
CA LEU A 332 -34.04 9.32 2.80
C LEU A 332 -34.98 8.44 3.62
N SER A 333 -34.45 7.58 4.48
CA SER A 333 -35.24 6.71 5.36
C SER A 333 -35.85 7.45 6.57
N GLY A 334 -35.53 8.74 6.77
CA GLY A 334 -35.96 9.48 7.95
C GLY A 334 -35.30 9.01 9.26
N ALA A 335 -34.35 8.07 9.18
CA ALA A 335 -33.55 7.57 10.29
C ALA A 335 -32.53 8.60 10.81
N SER A 336 -32.57 9.83 10.30
CA SER A 336 -31.72 10.94 10.74
C SER A 336 -32.00 11.26 12.21
N SER A 337 -31.31 10.56 13.10
CA SER A 337 -31.05 11.05 14.44
C SER A 337 -30.32 12.38 14.26
N ALA A 338 -31.01 13.48 14.58
CA ALA A 338 -30.46 14.83 14.55
C ALA A 338 -29.14 14.87 15.36
N GLY A 339 -27.98 14.75 14.70
CA GLY A 339 -26.68 14.94 15.34
C GLY A 339 -25.48 14.08 14.88
N THR A 340 -25.59 13.14 13.94
CA THR A 340 -24.39 12.36 13.50
C THR A 340 -23.77 12.93 12.21
N ASP A 341 -23.26 14.16 12.29
CA ASP A 341 -22.48 14.80 11.23
C ASP A 341 -21.22 14.00 10.88
N ASN A 342 -20.97 13.80 9.57
CA ASN A 342 -19.65 13.74 8.93
C ASN A 342 -18.57 12.77 9.47
N PHE A 343 -18.87 11.90 10.41
CA PHE A 343 -17.85 11.13 11.12
C PHE A 343 -17.09 10.14 10.20
N TYR A 344 -17.83 9.35 9.42
CA TYR A 344 -17.23 8.41 8.46
C TYR A 344 -16.48 9.13 7.34
N LEU A 345 -17.01 10.26 6.87
CA LEU A 345 -16.41 11.07 5.82
C LEU A 345 -15.12 11.76 6.30
N GLY A 346 -15.12 12.31 7.52
CA GLY A 346 -13.94 12.90 8.15
C GLY A 346 -12.82 11.89 8.40
N THR A 347 -13.17 10.63 8.70
CA THR A 347 -12.18 9.54 8.76
C THR A 347 -11.60 9.24 7.38
N MET A 348 -12.42 9.29 6.33
CA MET A 348 -11.94 9.12 4.96
C MET A 348 -11.03 10.26 4.51
N ASP A 349 -11.15 11.48 5.05
CA ASP A 349 -10.21 12.57 4.75
C ASP A 349 -8.78 12.24 5.22
N LEU A 350 -8.64 11.60 6.38
CA LEU A 350 -7.33 11.11 6.86
C LEU A 350 -6.78 10.00 5.96
N VAL A 351 -7.65 9.12 5.44
CA VAL A 351 -7.27 8.08 4.48
C VAL A 351 -6.80 8.69 3.16
N ASP A 352 -7.51 9.70 2.66
CA ASP A 352 -7.14 10.41 1.44
C ASP A 352 -5.79 11.14 1.60
N LEU A 353 -5.54 11.75 2.76
CA LEU A 353 -4.24 12.33 3.09
C LEU A 353 -3.14 11.25 3.10
N ALA A 354 -3.38 10.09 3.71
CA ALA A 354 -2.43 8.98 3.72
C ALA A 354 -2.13 8.46 2.30
N VAL A 355 -3.14 8.37 1.45
CA VAL A 355 -3.00 8.00 0.04
C VAL A 355 -2.20 9.05 -0.74
N ALA A 356 -2.44 10.34 -0.50
CA ALA A 356 -1.68 11.42 -1.12
C ALA A 356 -0.20 11.40 -0.72
N VAL A 357 0.10 11.16 0.57
CA VAL A 357 1.48 10.96 1.05
C VAL A 357 2.12 9.73 0.38
N ALA A 358 1.38 8.64 0.22
CA ALA A 358 1.87 7.45 -0.46
C ALA A 358 2.15 7.67 -1.95
N MET A 359 1.30 8.44 -2.63
CA MET A 359 1.51 8.89 -4.00
C MET A 359 2.79 9.72 -4.13
N LEU A 360 3.04 10.65 -3.19
CA LEU A 360 4.24 11.48 -3.16
C LEU A 360 5.51 10.64 -2.97
N VAL A 361 5.52 9.73 -2.00
CA VAL A 361 6.65 8.82 -1.76
C VAL A 361 6.88 7.93 -2.96
N ALA A 362 5.83 7.38 -3.57
CA ALA A 362 5.93 6.57 -4.77
C ALA A 362 6.53 7.34 -5.96
N ALA A 363 6.14 8.62 -6.13
CA ALA A 363 6.72 9.50 -7.15
C ALA A 363 8.22 9.71 -6.92
N GLY A 364 8.65 10.00 -5.70
CA GLY A 364 10.07 10.16 -5.35
C GLY A 364 10.89 8.90 -5.66
N GLY A 365 10.37 7.72 -5.33
CA GLY A 365 11.01 6.45 -5.67
C GLY A 365 11.10 6.16 -7.15
N LEU A 366 10.07 6.54 -7.90
CA LEU A 366 10.08 6.39 -9.34
C LEU A 366 11.22 7.21 -9.95
N VAL A 367 11.46 8.42 -9.43
CA VAL A 367 12.60 9.27 -9.81
C VAL A 367 13.93 8.59 -9.55
N VAL A 368 14.14 8.10 -8.33
CA VAL A 368 15.37 7.37 -7.99
C VAL A 368 15.57 6.18 -8.94
N ALA A 369 14.53 5.38 -9.16
CA ALA A 369 14.60 4.19 -10.00
C ALA A 369 14.89 4.51 -11.48
N LEU A 370 14.32 5.61 -12.01
CA LEU A 370 14.60 6.05 -13.37
C LEU A 370 16.01 6.63 -13.51
N VAL A 371 16.46 7.43 -12.56
CA VAL A 371 17.84 7.97 -12.53
C VAL A 371 18.86 6.83 -12.47
N GLU A 372 18.69 5.87 -11.57
CA GLU A 372 19.54 4.67 -11.50
C GLU A 372 19.52 3.90 -12.83
N GLY A 373 18.34 3.76 -13.44
CA GLY A 373 18.17 3.09 -14.73
C GLY A 373 18.89 3.79 -15.89
N ILE A 374 19.03 5.11 -15.84
CA ILE A 374 19.76 5.93 -16.81
C ILE A 374 21.27 5.83 -16.54
N VAL A 375 21.70 6.03 -15.29
CA VAL A 375 23.12 5.96 -14.88
C VAL A 375 23.73 4.59 -15.19
N ALA A 376 22.98 3.51 -14.97
CA ALA A 376 23.42 2.15 -15.29
C ALA A 376 23.58 1.91 -16.81
N ARG A 377 22.90 2.70 -17.65
CA ARG A 377 22.90 2.56 -19.12
C ARG A 377 23.63 3.69 -19.83
N ARG A 378 24.30 4.59 -19.10
CA ARG A 378 24.99 5.76 -19.68
C ARG A 378 25.93 5.40 -20.83
N ARG A 379 26.73 4.34 -20.70
CA ARG A 379 27.66 3.87 -21.74
C ARG A 379 26.93 3.43 -23.02
N ALA A 380 25.80 2.74 -22.88
CA ALA A 380 24.99 2.33 -24.02
C ALA A 380 24.34 3.55 -24.72
N TYR A 381 23.94 4.56 -23.96
CA TYR A 381 23.43 5.81 -24.52
C TYR A 381 24.54 6.62 -25.22
N ALA A 382 25.73 6.72 -24.63
CA ALA A 382 26.89 7.37 -25.23
C ALA A 382 27.29 6.71 -26.55
N ALA A 383 27.32 5.37 -26.62
CA ALA A 383 27.60 4.63 -27.85
C ALA A 383 26.53 4.87 -28.95
N LEU A 384 25.24 4.97 -28.57
CA LEU A 384 24.17 5.30 -29.53
C LEU A 384 24.31 6.73 -30.06
N VAL A 385 24.70 7.68 -29.21
CA VAL A 385 24.96 9.06 -29.65
C VAL A 385 26.20 9.12 -30.55
N ALA A 386 27.26 8.38 -30.22
CA ALA A 386 28.48 8.32 -31.01
C ALA A 386 28.26 7.69 -32.41
N THR A 387 27.26 6.82 -32.55
CA THR A 387 26.83 6.23 -33.83
C THR A 387 25.82 7.09 -34.60
N GLY A 388 25.54 8.31 -34.12
CA GLY A 388 24.72 9.31 -34.82
C GLY A 388 23.25 9.35 -34.42
N VAL A 389 22.80 8.63 -33.38
CA VAL A 389 21.40 8.70 -32.93
C VAL A 389 21.12 10.07 -32.29
N PRO A 390 20.14 10.85 -32.79
CA PRO A 390 19.83 12.16 -32.22
C PRO A 390 19.37 12.05 -30.76
N ARG A 391 19.85 12.95 -29.89
CA ARG A 391 19.46 13.00 -28.46
C ARG A 391 17.95 13.11 -28.26
N GLY A 392 17.25 13.82 -29.17
CA GLY A 392 15.79 13.94 -29.16
C GLY A 392 15.06 12.61 -29.39
N VAL A 393 15.62 11.71 -30.20
CA VAL A 393 15.05 10.37 -30.43
C VAL A 393 15.20 9.50 -29.18
N LEU A 394 16.35 9.57 -28.51
CA LEU A 394 16.60 8.88 -27.24
C LEU A 394 15.65 9.39 -26.14
N GLY A 395 15.50 10.70 -26.00
CA GLY A 395 14.60 11.29 -25.02
C GLY A 395 13.14 10.90 -25.24
N ARG A 396 12.65 11.02 -26.48
CA ARG A 396 11.29 10.60 -26.84
C ARG A 396 11.08 9.09 -26.69
N SER A 397 12.13 8.28 -26.89
CA SER A 397 12.06 6.83 -26.64
C SER A 397 11.93 6.51 -25.15
N ILE A 398 12.64 7.24 -24.28
CA ILE A 398 12.51 7.09 -22.81
C ILE A 398 11.09 7.45 -22.37
N ALA A 399 10.52 8.54 -22.89
CA ALA A 399 9.14 8.91 -22.61
C ALA A 399 8.15 7.80 -22.99
N TRP A 400 8.27 7.22 -24.19
CA TRP A 400 7.45 6.09 -24.62
C TRP A 400 7.67 4.83 -23.78
N GLN A 401 8.90 4.56 -23.32
CA GLN A 401 9.20 3.40 -22.45
C GLN A 401 8.53 3.51 -21.09
N SER A 402 8.39 4.74 -20.55
CA SER A 402 7.77 4.96 -19.25
C SER A 402 6.25 5.10 -19.35
N LEU A 403 5.75 5.90 -20.29
CA LEU A 403 4.32 6.24 -20.37
C LEU A 403 3.46 5.11 -20.94
N ALA A 404 3.93 4.44 -21.99
CA ALA A 404 3.13 3.45 -22.69
C ALA A 404 2.65 2.31 -21.75
N PRO A 405 3.51 1.67 -20.94
CA PRO A 405 3.05 0.66 -19.99
C PRO A 405 2.39 1.25 -18.74
N ALA A 406 2.70 2.50 -18.36
CA ALA A 406 2.15 3.11 -17.16
C ALA A 406 0.64 3.36 -17.27
N VAL A 407 0.14 3.85 -18.42
CA VAL A 407 -1.29 4.12 -18.62
C VAL A 407 -2.18 2.89 -18.37
N PRO A 408 -1.99 1.74 -19.07
CA PRO A 408 -2.78 0.55 -18.81
C PRO A 408 -2.54 -0.04 -17.42
N ALA A 409 -1.32 0.06 -16.86
CA ALA A 409 -1.05 -0.43 -15.50
C ALA A 409 -1.81 0.37 -14.43
N VAL A 410 -1.82 1.71 -14.54
CA VAL A 410 -2.59 2.60 -13.66
C VAL A 410 -4.08 2.34 -13.81
N ALA A 411 -4.58 2.18 -15.04
CA ALA A 411 -5.99 1.85 -15.29
C ALA A 411 -6.40 0.52 -14.63
N VAL A 412 -5.58 -0.52 -14.75
CA VAL A 412 -5.80 -1.80 -14.08
C VAL A 412 -5.76 -1.65 -12.56
N ALA A 413 -4.81 -0.88 -12.02
CA ALA A 413 -4.72 -0.64 -10.57
C ALA A 413 -5.98 0.07 -10.03
N LEU A 414 -6.44 1.12 -10.71
CA LEU A 414 -7.68 1.84 -10.37
C LEU A 414 -8.90 0.91 -10.41
N ALA A 415 -9.04 0.14 -11.50
CA ALA A 415 -10.16 -0.78 -11.67
C ALA A 415 -10.17 -1.86 -10.58
N VAL A 416 -9.02 -2.49 -10.30
CA VAL A 416 -8.92 -3.52 -9.26
C VAL A 416 -9.20 -2.93 -7.88
N GLY A 417 -8.64 -1.76 -7.55
CA GLY A 417 -8.91 -1.08 -6.29
C GLY A 417 -10.40 -0.80 -6.07
N LEU A 418 -11.05 -0.21 -7.06
CA LEU A 418 -12.50 0.06 -7.03
C LEU A 418 -13.32 -1.23 -6.88
N LEU A 419 -12.95 -2.29 -7.62
CA LEU A 419 -13.64 -3.58 -7.59
C LEU A 419 -13.46 -4.31 -6.26
N LEU A 420 -12.32 -4.16 -5.58
CA LEU A 420 -12.14 -4.68 -4.22
C LEU A 420 -13.15 -4.02 -3.26
N ALA A 421 -13.25 -2.70 -3.28
CA ALA A 421 -14.21 -1.97 -2.43
C ALA A 421 -15.67 -2.36 -2.75
N ARG A 422 -16.05 -2.40 -4.03
CA ARG A 422 -17.39 -2.84 -4.47
C ARG A 422 -17.68 -4.31 -4.20
N GLY A 423 -16.67 -5.17 -4.21
CA GLY A 423 -16.84 -6.58 -3.89
C GLY A 423 -17.17 -6.82 -2.42
N LEU A 424 -16.64 -5.95 -1.54
CA LEU A 424 -16.83 -6.06 -0.10
C LEU A 424 -18.21 -5.60 0.37
N PHE A 425 -18.72 -4.50 -0.20
CA PHE A 425 -19.98 -3.87 0.21
C PHE A 425 -21.04 -3.98 -0.90
N ARG A 426 -22.22 -4.49 -0.55
CA ARG A 426 -23.40 -4.39 -1.42
C ARG A 426 -24.00 -2.98 -1.32
N ALA A 427 -24.92 -2.63 -2.24
CA ALA A 427 -25.69 -1.39 -2.09
C ALA A 427 -26.34 -1.35 -0.69
N PRO A 428 -26.18 -0.25 0.07
CA PRO A 428 -26.82 -0.12 1.37
C PRO A 428 -28.34 -0.24 1.20
N THR A 429 -28.95 -1.08 2.04
CA THR A 429 -30.39 -1.28 2.12
C THR A 429 -30.84 -0.97 3.53
N GLU A 430 -31.53 0.15 3.69
CA GLU A 430 -32.19 0.54 4.94
C GLU A 430 -33.65 0.08 4.87
N THR A 431 -34.13 -0.52 5.95
CA THR A 431 -35.55 -0.90 6.09
C THR A 431 -36.09 -0.12 7.28
N HIS A 432 -37.00 0.82 7.02
CA HIS A 432 -37.58 1.64 8.08
C HIS A 432 -38.82 0.97 8.67
N TYR A 433 -39.01 1.18 9.96
CA TYR A 433 -40.13 0.69 10.73
C TYR A 433 -40.93 1.91 11.20
N ALA A 434 -42.04 2.19 10.53
CA ALA A 434 -42.93 3.28 10.95
C ALA A 434 -43.93 2.75 11.98
N GLU A 435 -44.06 3.42 13.12
CA GLU A 435 -45.15 3.17 14.05
C GLU A 435 -46.40 3.90 13.59
N VAL A 436 -47.32 3.15 12.98
CA VAL A 436 -48.62 3.65 12.55
C VAL A 436 -49.65 3.33 13.64
N CYS A 437 -50.33 4.35 14.16
CA CYS A 437 -51.43 4.17 15.10
C CYS A 437 -52.73 3.93 14.32
N GLU A 438 -53.35 2.75 14.48
CA GLU A 438 -54.55 2.36 13.73
C GLU A 438 -55.87 2.86 14.38
N ALA A 439 -55.80 3.59 15.49
CA ALA A 439 -56.97 4.08 16.23
C ALA A 439 -57.42 5.50 15.80
N ALA A 440 -58.57 5.95 16.30
CA ALA A 440 -59.07 7.30 16.08
C ALA A 440 -58.10 8.37 16.64
N GLU A 441 -58.04 9.55 16.02
CA GLU A 441 -57.04 10.61 16.29
C GLU A 441 -56.91 10.98 17.78
N HIS A 442 -58.03 11.03 18.51
CA HIS A 442 -58.05 11.31 19.95
C HIS A 442 -57.42 10.20 20.83
N ILE A 443 -57.41 8.95 20.36
CA ILE A 443 -56.78 7.79 21.04
C ILE A 443 -55.28 7.78 20.75
N CYS A 444 -54.88 8.17 19.54
CA CYS A 444 -53.47 8.29 19.15
C CYS A 444 -52.77 9.53 19.74
N ALA A 445 -53.55 10.51 20.24
CA ALA A 445 -53.05 11.68 20.95
C ALA A 445 -52.69 11.39 22.42
N ASP A 446 -53.27 10.36 23.03
CA ASP A 446 -52.92 9.92 24.39
C ASP A 446 -51.73 8.93 24.35
N PRO A 447 -50.56 9.27 24.93
CA PRO A 447 -49.35 8.44 24.85
C PRO A 447 -49.51 7.05 25.48
N VAL A 448 -50.40 6.88 26.46
CA VAL A 448 -50.61 5.58 27.13
C VAL A 448 -51.52 4.67 26.31
N ALA A 449 -52.53 5.23 25.64
CA ALA A 449 -53.42 4.49 24.76
C ALA A 449 -52.73 4.17 23.42
N ARG A 450 -51.94 5.11 22.88
CA ARG A 450 -51.17 4.97 21.64
C ARG A 450 -50.34 3.70 21.60
N ALA A 451 -49.59 3.39 22.66
CA ALA A 451 -48.74 2.19 22.72
C ALA A 451 -49.50 0.86 22.57
N ARG A 452 -50.83 0.86 22.76
CA ARG A 452 -51.70 -0.32 22.62
C ARG A 452 -52.27 -0.48 21.20
N TYR A 453 -52.20 0.57 20.39
CA TYR A 453 -52.75 0.63 19.02
C TYR A 453 -51.71 1.00 17.96
N THR A 454 -50.43 1.09 18.34
CA THR A 454 -49.32 1.26 17.40
C THR A 454 -48.95 -0.09 16.80
N ARG A 455 -48.97 -0.15 15.47
CA ARG A 455 -48.41 -1.25 14.70
C ARG A 455 -47.14 -0.78 14.02
N ILE A 456 -46.09 -1.58 14.17
CA ILE A 456 -44.85 -1.38 13.43
C ILE A 456 -45.09 -1.90 12.00
N VAL A 457 -45.13 -0.98 11.04
CA VAL A 457 -45.28 -1.30 9.61
C VAL A 457 -43.91 -1.08 8.94
N SER A 458 -43.43 -2.06 8.16
CA SER A 458 -42.21 -1.86 7.39
C SER A 458 -42.50 -0.96 6.19
N GLU A 459 -41.87 0.20 6.14
CA GLU A 459 -41.86 1.03 4.93
C GLU A 459 -41.01 0.38 3.83
N PRO A 460 -41.28 0.69 2.55
CA PRO A 460 -40.53 0.10 1.44
C PRO A 460 -39.03 0.39 1.56
N GLN A 461 -38.20 -0.61 1.25
CA GLN A 461 -36.74 -0.51 1.34
C GLN A 461 -36.21 0.62 0.46
N VAL A 462 -35.41 1.51 1.05
CA VAL A 462 -34.65 2.51 0.29
C VAL A 462 -33.32 1.88 -0.12
N ILE A 463 -33.12 1.75 -1.43
CA ILE A 463 -31.88 1.21 -2.01
C ILE A 463 -31.17 2.37 -2.71
N VAL A 464 -30.03 2.80 -2.15
CA VAL A 464 -29.17 3.79 -2.79
C VAL A 464 -27.97 3.07 -3.38
N THR A 465 -27.78 3.15 -4.69
CA THR A 465 -26.62 2.54 -5.35
C THR A 465 -25.40 3.46 -5.22
N PRO A 466 -24.26 2.98 -4.70
CA PRO A 466 -23.05 3.80 -4.63
C PRO A 466 -22.55 4.17 -6.03
N ASP A 467 -22.40 5.46 -6.28
CA ASP A 467 -21.87 5.98 -7.53
C ASP A 467 -20.41 5.59 -7.77
N VAL A 468 -19.97 5.65 -9.03
CA VAL A 468 -18.54 5.52 -9.36
C VAL A 468 -17.87 6.86 -9.03
N PRO A 469 -16.86 6.91 -8.15
CA PRO A 469 -16.19 8.15 -7.77
C PRO A 469 -15.21 8.61 -8.88
N LEU A 470 -15.75 9.03 -10.02
CA LEU A 470 -14.96 9.36 -11.22
C LEU A 470 -13.96 10.49 -10.97
N GLU A 471 -14.31 11.50 -10.18
CA GLU A 471 -13.43 12.62 -9.85
C GLU A 471 -12.19 12.16 -9.05
N GLN A 472 -12.39 11.35 -8.02
CA GLN A 472 -11.29 10.82 -7.18
C GLN A 472 -10.41 9.85 -7.99
N LEU A 473 -11.02 8.99 -8.81
CA LEU A 473 -10.28 8.08 -9.70
C LEU A 473 -9.49 8.84 -10.76
N ALA A 474 -10.05 9.92 -11.32
CA ALA A 474 -9.37 10.81 -12.26
C ALA A 474 -8.21 11.56 -11.59
N ALA A 475 -8.38 12.05 -10.36
CA ALA A 475 -7.33 12.69 -9.58
C ALA A 475 -6.17 11.73 -9.27
N LEU A 476 -6.48 10.50 -8.83
CA LEU A 476 -5.47 9.46 -8.56
C LEU A 476 -4.75 9.01 -9.83
N GLY A 477 -5.49 8.73 -10.89
CA GLY A 477 -4.93 8.32 -12.19
C GLY A 477 -4.10 9.43 -12.83
N GLY A 478 -4.63 10.66 -12.84
CA GLY A 478 -3.94 11.84 -13.33
C GLY A 478 -2.68 12.15 -12.51
N GLY A 479 -2.76 12.10 -11.18
CA GLY A 479 -1.61 12.28 -10.28
C GLY A 479 -0.52 11.22 -10.51
N ALA A 480 -0.89 9.95 -10.68
CA ALA A 480 0.05 8.89 -11.02
C ALA A 480 0.75 9.12 -12.36
N LEU A 481 0.00 9.49 -13.40
CA LEU A 481 0.57 9.79 -14.73
C LEU A 481 1.41 11.07 -14.72
N ALA A 482 1.02 12.09 -13.97
CA ALA A 482 1.81 13.29 -13.74
C ALA A 482 3.13 12.96 -13.04
N ALA A 483 3.13 12.10 -12.02
CA ALA A 483 4.35 11.62 -11.37
C ALA A 483 5.27 10.90 -12.38
N VAL A 484 4.73 10.05 -13.26
CA VAL A 484 5.50 9.41 -14.33
C VAL A 484 6.10 10.45 -15.28
N LEU A 485 5.32 11.46 -15.70
CA LEU A 485 5.77 12.54 -16.59
C LEU A 485 6.87 13.38 -15.97
N VAL A 486 6.70 13.83 -14.71
CA VAL A 486 7.73 14.55 -13.95
C VAL A 486 8.99 13.71 -13.89
N THR A 487 8.85 12.40 -13.65
CA THR A 487 10.01 11.53 -13.59
C THR A 487 10.73 11.40 -14.92
N VAL A 488 9.99 11.28 -16.02
CA VAL A 488 10.57 11.33 -17.37
C VAL A 488 11.30 12.65 -17.59
N GLY A 489 10.70 13.79 -17.21
CA GLY A 489 11.32 15.11 -17.30
C GLY A 489 12.66 15.19 -16.56
N VAL A 490 12.70 14.75 -15.30
CA VAL A 490 13.93 14.67 -14.50
C VAL A 490 14.96 13.75 -15.17
N GLY A 491 14.54 12.57 -15.64
CA GLY A 491 15.41 11.64 -16.36
C GLY A 491 16.03 12.25 -17.62
N LEU A 492 15.28 13.07 -18.36
CA LEU A 492 15.80 13.78 -19.54
C LEU A 492 16.86 14.83 -19.19
N LEU A 493 16.79 15.46 -18.02
CA LEU A 493 17.83 16.37 -17.53
C LEU A 493 19.15 15.61 -17.28
N PHE A 494 19.09 14.45 -16.63
CA PHE A 494 20.26 13.58 -16.41
C PHE A 494 20.80 12.93 -17.68
N LEU A 495 19.97 12.76 -18.71
CA LEU A 495 20.43 12.26 -20.01
C LEU A 495 21.43 13.23 -20.66
N ARG A 496 21.26 14.54 -20.46
CA ARG A 496 22.17 15.55 -21.04
C ARG A 496 23.58 15.42 -20.47
N THR A 497 23.71 15.22 -19.17
CA THR A 497 25.01 15.05 -18.50
C THR A 497 25.62 13.67 -18.78
N GLY A 498 24.81 12.62 -18.90
CA GLY A 498 25.29 11.25 -19.13
C GLY A 498 25.60 10.86 -20.59
N THR A 499 25.46 11.77 -21.55
CA THR A 499 25.74 11.50 -22.99
C THR A 499 27.02 12.17 -23.50
N ALA A 500 27.88 12.66 -22.61
CA ALA A 500 29.20 13.16 -22.97
C ALA A 500 30.08 12.02 -23.55
N VAL A 501 30.72 12.27 -24.69
CA VAL A 501 31.62 11.29 -25.35
C VAL A 501 32.84 10.97 -24.47
N GLU A 502 33.19 11.88 -23.56
CA GLU A 502 34.24 11.73 -22.55
C GLU A 502 34.03 10.51 -21.63
N GLU A 503 32.78 10.09 -21.39
CA GLU A 503 32.45 8.87 -20.63
C GLU A 503 32.95 7.58 -21.31
N LEU A 504 33.24 7.61 -22.62
CA LEU A 504 33.84 6.48 -23.33
C LEU A 504 35.36 6.40 -23.13
N ARG A 505 36.01 7.50 -22.72
CA ARG A 505 37.48 7.57 -22.54
C ARG A 505 37.95 7.18 -21.14
N ALA A 506 37.08 7.19 -20.14
CA ALA A 506 37.41 6.83 -18.76
C ALA A 506 37.47 5.30 -18.51
N ALA A 507 37.87 4.52 -19.52
CA ALA A 507 37.94 3.06 -19.50
C ALA A 507 39.37 2.57 -19.48
#